data_AF-A0A9D7MUI6-F1
#
_entry.id   AF-A0A9D7MUI6-F1
#
_cell.length_a   1.000
_cell.length_b   1.000
_cell.length_c   1.000
_cell.angle_alpha   90.00
_cell.angle_beta   90.00
_cell.angle_gamma   90.00
#
_symmetry.space_group_name_H-M   'P 1'
#
loop_
_entity.id
_entity.type
_entity.pdbx_description
1 polymer ?
#
loop_
_entity_poly.entity_id
_entity_poly.type
_entity_poly.pdbx_seq_one_letter_code
_entity_poly.pdbx_strand_id
1 'polypeptide(L)'
;MGAKLARLRHARKVRQVDAAARAGLARSTAVLIEKGDPGRTLGQIFRYLEAIAPGLTLPALLQETDPALAALAQAEATQRVRAMSPTELRTLDF
;
A
#
# COMPACT_ATOMS: atom_id res chain seq x y z
N MET A 1 -9.97 -2.61 0.48
CA MET A 1 -9.73 -1.16 0.64
C MET A 1 -8.44 -0.86 1.42
N GLY A 2 -8.32 -1.29 2.68
CA GLY A 2 -7.16 -0.99 3.54
C GLY A 2 -5.80 -1.34 2.91
N ALA A 3 -5.66 -2.54 2.34
CA ALA A 3 -4.43 -2.96 1.66
C ALA A 3 -4.06 -2.06 0.46
N LYS A 4 -5.04 -1.54 -0.28
CA LYS A 4 -4.81 -0.60 -1.40
C LYS A 4 -4.31 0.76 -0.88
N LEU A 5 -4.85 1.26 0.23
CA LEU A 5 -4.33 2.46 0.91
C LEU A 5 -2.90 2.27 1.38
N ALA A 6 -2.60 1.12 2.00
CA ALA A 6 -1.24 0.79 2.44
C ALA A 6 -0.27 0.74 1.24
N ARG A 7 -0.66 0.04 0.16
CA ARG A 7 0.15 -0.07 -1.07
C ARG A 7 0.39 1.29 -1.72
N LEU A 8 -0.64 2.13 -1.84
CA LEU A 8 -0.52 3.51 -2.32
C LEU A 8 0.43 4.32 -1.45
N ARG A 9 0.30 4.23 -0.12
CA ARG A 9 1.19 4.92 0.82
C ARG A 9 2.65 4.52 0.62
N HIS A 10 2.91 3.22 0.45
CA HIS A 10 4.25 2.72 0.17
C HIS A 10 4.79 3.19 -1.19
N ALA A 11 3.97 3.14 -2.24
CA ALA A 11 4.31 3.63 -3.56
C ALA A 11 4.69 5.12 -3.55
N ARG A 12 3.97 5.93 -2.77
CA ARG A 12 4.22 7.36 -2.56
C ARG A 12 5.31 7.65 -1.52
N LYS A 13 5.95 6.62 -0.94
CA LYS A 13 7.02 6.73 0.08
C LYS A 13 6.63 7.54 1.32
N VAL A 14 5.36 7.48 1.73
CA VAL A 14 4.86 8.17 2.91
C VAL A 14 4.90 7.23 4.13
N ARG A 15 5.40 7.71 5.28
CA ARG A 15 5.33 6.90 6.52
C ARG A 15 3.90 6.93 7.06
N GLN A 16 3.43 5.81 7.59
CA GLN A 16 2.07 5.69 8.15
C GLN A 16 1.80 6.76 9.23
N VAL A 17 2.80 7.07 10.05
CA VAL A 17 2.72 8.09 11.10
C VAL A 17 2.53 9.50 10.54
N ASP A 18 3.17 9.82 9.41
CA ASP A 18 3.06 11.14 8.78
C ASP A 18 1.70 11.30 8.11
N ALA A 19 1.22 10.26 7.41
CA ALA A 19 -0.12 10.25 6.82
C ALA A 19 -1.20 10.38 7.90
N ALA A 20 -1.05 9.70 9.05
CA ALA A 20 -1.96 9.81 10.18
C ALA A 20 -2.00 11.26 10.73
N ALA A 21 -0.83 11.86 10.96
CA ALA A 21 -0.73 13.23 11.45
C ALA A 21 -1.39 14.23 10.49
N ARG A 22 -1.11 14.13 9.19
CA ARG A 22 -1.72 14.98 8.14
C ARG A 22 -3.24 14.81 8.05
N ALA A 23 -3.74 13.60 8.28
CA ALA A 23 -5.18 13.30 8.26
C ALA A 23 -5.91 13.70 9.56
N GLY A 24 -5.20 14.21 10.57
CA GLY A 24 -5.75 14.48 11.90
C GLY A 24 -6.22 13.20 12.61
N LEU A 25 -5.51 12.08 12.41
CA LEU A 25 -5.85 10.77 12.97
C LEU A 25 -4.78 10.29 13.95
N ALA A 26 -5.20 9.51 14.94
CA ALA A 26 -4.26 8.76 15.77
C ALA A 26 -3.52 7.71 14.91
N ARG A 27 -2.26 7.41 15.26
CA ARG A 27 -1.48 6.35 14.58
C ARG A 27 -2.22 5.01 14.58
N SER A 28 -2.83 4.64 15.70
CA SER A 28 -3.63 3.40 15.83
C SER A 28 -4.81 3.37 14.86
N THR A 29 -5.45 4.52 14.60
CA THR A 29 -6.52 4.62 13.60
C THR A 29 -6.01 4.34 12.19
N ALA A 30 -4.85 4.90 11.81
CA ALA A 30 -4.24 4.62 10.51
C ALA A 30 -3.88 3.13 10.34
N VAL A 31 -3.37 2.48 11.39
CA VAL A 31 -3.13 1.02 11.41
C VAL A 31 -4.43 0.26 11.11
N LEU A 32 -5.53 0.62 11.78
CA LEU A 32 -6.81 -0.06 11.61
C LEU A 32 -7.45 0.21 10.24
N ILE A 33 -7.28 1.42 9.69
CA ILE A 33 -7.68 1.74 8.31
C ILE A 33 -6.93 0.84 7.32
N GLU A 34 -5.61 0.72 7.44
CA GLU A 34 -4.80 -0.11 6.54
C GLU A 34 -5.09 -1.61 6.68
N LYS A 35 -5.48 -2.06 7.88
CA LYS A 35 -6.00 -3.42 8.12
C LYS A 35 -7.40 -3.64 7.55
N GLY A 36 -8.12 -2.60 7.16
CA GLY A 36 -9.48 -2.69 6.65
C GLY A 36 -10.54 -2.93 7.73
N ASP A 37 -10.31 -2.43 8.94
CA ASP A 37 -11.28 -2.50 10.05
C ASP A 37 -12.63 -1.86 9.64
N PRO A 38 -13.75 -2.62 9.71
CA PRO A 38 -15.07 -2.13 9.29
C PRO A 38 -15.65 -1.05 10.20
N GLY A 39 -15.11 -0.86 11.41
CA GLY A 39 -15.47 0.21 12.34
C GLY A 39 -14.81 1.56 12.03
N ARG A 40 -14.15 1.70 10.87
CA ARG A 40 -13.63 2.98 10.37
C ARG A 40 -14.64 3.67 9.48
N THR A 41 -14.82 4.97 9.68
CA THR A 41 -15.79 5.73 8.89
C THR A 41 -15.24 6.04 7.50
N LEU A 42 -16.13 6.20 6.50
CA LEU A 42 -15.73 6.67 5.17
C LEU A 42 -15.02 8.03 5.22
N GLY A 43 -15.44 8.93 6.13
CA GLY A 43 -14.77 10.21 6.34
C GLY A 43 -13.32 10.06 6.82
N GLN A 44 -13.04 9.11 7.73
CA GLN A 44 -11.66 8.80 8.13
C GLN A 44 -10.85 8.24 6.96
N ILE A 45 -11.45 7.38 6.14
CA ILE A 45 -10.81 6.81 4.95
C ILE A 45 -10.48 7.92 3.94
N PHE A 46 -11.39 8.85 3.67
CA PHE A 46 -11.15 9.95 2.73
C PHE A 46 -10.08 10.92 3.23
N ARG A 47 -10.08 11.31 4.51
CA ARG A 47 -9.00 12.14 5.07
C ARG A 47 -7.65 11.45 4.98
N TYR A 48 -7.62 10.14 5.20
CA TYR A 48 -6.38 9.36 5.10
C TYR A 48 -5.89 9.24 3.64
N LEU A 49 -6.81 9.05 2.69
CA LEU A 49 -6.52 9.05 1.25
C LEU A 49 -5.93 10.40 0.82
N GLU A 50 -6.58 11.51 1.17
CA GLU A 50 -6.14 12.87 0.86
C GLU A 50 -4.75 13.18 1.45
N ALA A 51 -4.48 12.68 2.66
CA ALA A 51 -3.17 12.84 3.31
C ALA A 51 -2.03 12.05 2.64
N ILE A 52 -2.35 10.98 1.91
CA ILE A 52 -1.39 10.15 1.16
C ILE A 52 -1.19 10.68 -0.26
N ALA A 53 -2.29 10.97 -0.96
CA ALA A 53 -2.32 11.38 -2.35
C ALA A 53 -3.41 12.45 -2.56
N PRO A 54 -3.06 13.74 -2.38
CA PRO A 54 -4.02 14.83 -2.54
C PRO A 54 -4.70 14.83 -3.90
N GLY A 55 -6.02 14.96 -3.92
CA GLY A 55 -6.83 14.97 -5.14
C GLY A 55 -7.07 13.59 -5.78
N LEU A 56 -6.56 12.50 -5.20
CA LEU A 56 -6.83 11.15 -5.68
C LEU A 56 -8.23 10.70 -5.25
N THR A 57 -9.05 10.27 -6.19
CA THR A 57 -10.42 9.83 -5.91
C THR A 57 -10.46 8.37 -5.44
N LEU A 58 -11.56 7.99 -4.78
CA LEU A 58 -11.77 6.60 -4.36
C LEU A 58 -11.82 5.61 -5.54
N PRO A 59 -12.53 5.90 -6.66
CA PRO A 59 -12.46 5.05 -7.84
C PRO A 59 -11.02 4.90 -8.36
N ALA A 60 -10.24 5.98 -8.40
CA ALA A 60 -8.84 5.94 -8.84
C ALA A 60 -7.96 5.07 -7.93
N LEU A 61 -8.17 5.13 -6.60
CA LEU A 61 -7.52 4.21 -5.65
C LEU A 61 -7.92 2.75 -5.92
N LEU A 62 -9.21 2.48 -6.15
CA LEU A 62 -9.71 1.12 -6.36
C LEU A 62 -9.19 0.51 -7.67
N GLN A 63 -9.11 1.32 -8.72
CA GLN A 63 -8.58 0.98 -10.03
C GLN A 63 -7.05 1.05 -10.10
N GLU A 64 -6.38 1.48 -9.01
CA GLU A 64 -4.93 1.59 -8.91
C GLU A 64 -4.28 2.46 -10.01
N THR A 65 -4.96 3.54 -10.42
CA THR A 65 -4.51 4.39 -11.55
C THR A 65 -3.41 5.39 -11.19
N ASP A 66 -2.93 5.37 -9.95
CA ASP A 66 -1.85 6.25 -9.50
C ASP A 66 -0.51 5.85 -10.16
N PRO A 67 0.20 6.75 -10.85
CA PRO A 67 1.48 6.42 -11.50
C PRO A 67 2.54 5.86 -10.55
N ALA A 68 2.50 6.21 -9.26
CA ALA A 68 3.42 5.65 -8.27
C ALA A 68 3.20 4.14 -8.07
N LEU A 69 1.96 3.66 -8.20
CA LEU A 69 1.66 2.22 -8.11
C LEU A 69 2.25 1.45 -9.30
N ALA A 70 2.20 2.02 -10.50
CA ALA A 70 2.85 1.44 -11.68
C ALA A 70 4.37 1.38 -11.51
N ALA A 71 4.99 2.47 -11.03
CA ALA A 71 6.43 2.49 -10.76
C ALA A 71 6.85 1.48 -9.68
N LEU A 72 6.05 1.33 -8.60
CA LEU A 72 6.28 0.33 -7.57
C LEU A 72 6.20 -1.09 -8.13
N ALA A 73 5.18 -1.37 -8.96
CA ALA A 73 5.01 -2.68 -9.58
C ALA A 73 6.18 -3.05 -10.50
N GLN A 74 6.71 -2.09 -11.27
CA GLN A 74 7.90 -2.30 -12.10
C GLN A 74 9.14 -2.63 -11.26
N ALA A 75 9.37 -1.89 -10.17
CA ALA A 75 10.49 -2.15 -9.27
C ALA A 75 10.40 -3.53 -8.60
N GLU A 76 9.19 -3.93 -8.17
CA GLU A 76 8.93 -5.27 -7.61
C GLU A 76 9.17 -6.38 -8.64
N ALA A 77 8.83 -6.15 -9.91
CA ALA A 77 9.07 -7.10 -11.00
C ALA A 77 10.57 -7.27 -11.30
N THR A 78 11.34 -6.17 -11.33
CA THR A 78 12.79 -6.22 -11.57
C THR A 78 13.55 -6.95 -10.46
N GLN A 79 13.07 -6.91 -9.22
CA GLN A 79 13.74 -7.56 -8.08
C GLN A 79 13.54 -9.09 -8.03
N ARG A 80 12.65 -9.68 -8.84
CA ARG A 80 12.31 -11.11 -8.74
C ARG A 80 12.91 -11.96 -9.86
N VAL A 81 14.20 -12.28 -9.73
CA VAL A 81 14.77 -13.61 -10.02
C VAL A 81 15.93 -13.85 -9.04
N ARG A 82 15.75 -14.75 -8.07
CA ARG A 82 16.88 -15.33 -7.31
C ARG A 82 17.14 -16.71 -7.89
N ALA A 83 18.39 -16.99 -8.26
CA ALA A 83 18.79 -18.34 -8.63
C ALA A 83 18.46 -19.30 -7.48
N MET A 84 17.83 -20.44 -7.80
CA MET A 84 17.55 -21.49 -6.84
C MET A 84 18.86 -21.92 -6.18
N SER A 85 18.83 -22.13 -4.86
CA SER A 85 19.99 -22.67 -4.16
C SER A 85 20.27 -24.11 -4.63
N PRO A 86 21.53 -24.58 -4.54
CA PRO A 86 21.86 -25.97 -4.89
C PRO A 86 21.01 -27.02 -4.17
N THR A 87 20.53 -26.68 -2.97
CA THR A 87 19.64 -27.52 -2.16
C THR A 87 18.23 -27.61 -2.73
N GLU A 88 17.68 -26.51 -3.23
CA GLU A 88 16.35 -26.45 -3.85
C GLU A 88 16.34 -27.08 -5.24
N LEU A 89 17.47 -27.04 -5.96
CA LEU A 89 17.65 -27.73 -7.24
C LEU A 89 17.62 -29.26 -7.05
N ARG A 90 18.30 -29.78 -6.01
CA ARG A 90 18.32 -31.23 -5.70
C ARG A 90 16.95 -31.81 -5.34
N THR A 91 16.01 -31.00 -4.86
CA THR A 91 14.63 -31.43 -4.59
C THR A 91 13.74 -31.47 -5.84
N LEU A 92 14.23 -30.98 -6.99
CA LEU A 92 13.51 -30.97 -8.27
C LEU A 92 14.06 -31.99 -9.28
N ASP A 93 15.14 -32.70 -8.93
CA ASP A 93 15.62 -33.84 -9.72
C ASP A 93 14.65 -35.02 -9.51
N PHE A 94 13.83 -35.32 -10.53
CA PHE A 94 12.92 -36.48 -10.59
C PHE A 94 13.67 -37.77 -10.91
#